data_AF-A0A359AJR4-F1
#
_entry.id   AF-A0A359AJR4-F1
#
_cell.length_a   1.000
_cell.length_b   1.000
_cell.length_c   1.000
_cell.angle_alpha   90.00
_cell.angle_beta   90.00
_cell.angle_gamma   90.00
#
_symmetry.space_group_name_H-M   'P 1'
#
loop_
_entity.id
_entity.type
_entity.pdbx_description
1 polymer ?
#
loop_
_entity_poly.entity_id
_entity_poly.type
_entity_poly.pdbx_seq_one_letter_code
_entity_poly.pdbx_strand_id
1 'polypeptide(L)'
;MASQSYHMVVEKIILNGRHGPYAVASSKDLGCVTFSLDREVWQESDHPEPGMFVVLSQIRKKRAGWRAQSGRFLKPSDEQQQATEERA
;
A
#
# COMPACT_ATOMS: atom_id res chain seq x y z
N MET A 1 -19.27 -2.39 5.05
CA MET A 1 -18.44 -3.46 4.44
C MET A 1 -17.02 -3.23 4.90
N ALA A 2 -16.42 -4.18 5.62
CA ALA A 2 -15.07 -4.01 6.13
C ALA A 2 -14.07 -3.97 4.96
N SER A 3 -13.41 -2.83 4.79
CA SER A 3 -12.33 -2.68 3.83
C SER A 3 -11.09 -3.38 4.37
N GLN A 4 -10.77 -4.55 3.81
CA GLN A 4 -9.55 -5.29 4.15
C GLN A 4 -8.31 -4.47 3.78
N SER A 5 -7.35 -4.39 4.70
CA SER A 5 -6.06 -3.71 4.57
C SER A 5 -4.92 -4.71 4.56
N TYR A 6 -3.84 -4.37 3.86
CA TYR A 6 -2.66 -5.21 3.67
C TYR A 6 -1.41 -4.41 4.05
N HIS A 7 -0.54 -5.04 4.84
CA HIS A 7 0.78 -4.50 5.16
C HIS A 7 1.74 -4.86 4.03
N MET A 8 2.40 -3.86 3.46
CA MET A 8 3.25 -4.03 2.30
C MET A 8 4.53 -3.20 2.44
N VAL A 9 5.60 -3.62 1.78
CA VAL A 9 6.87 -2.90 1.72
C VAL A 9 6.96 -2.19 0.39
N VAL A 10 7.32 -0.91 0.39
CA VAL A 10 7.53 -0.15 -0.85
C VAL A 10 8.81 -0.63 -1.51
N GLU A 11 8.70 -1.10 -2.75
CA GLU A 11 9.85 -1.59 -3.53
C GLU A 11 10.46 -0.48 -4.39
N LYS A 12 9.59 0.35 -4.99
CA LYS A 12 10.00 1.39 -5.92
C LYS A 12 9.00 2.53 -6.02
N ILE A 13 9.52 3.68 -6.39
CA ILE A 13 8.77 4.92 -6.59
C ILE A 13 9.09 5.48 -7.97
N ILE A 14 8.05 5.83 -8.71
CA ILE A 14 8.13 6.39 -10.04
C ILE A 14 7.46 7.76 -10.00
N LEU A 15 8.26 8.82 -9.86
CA LEU A 15 7.75 10.19 -9.75
C LEU A 15 7.23 10.75 -11.09
N ASN A 16 7.90 10.39 -12.20
CA ASN A 16 7.57 10.88 -13.55
C ASN A 16 6.78 9.85 -14.36
N GLY A 17 5.78 9.23 -13.73
CA GLY A 17 4.89 8.29 -14.41
C GLY A 17 4.00 8.97 -15.44
N ARG A 18 3.66 8.26 -16.53
CA ARG A 18 2.75 8.76 -17.60
C ARG A 18 1.41 9.30 -17.07
N HIS A 19 0.96 8.80 -15.92
CA HIS A 19 -0.32 9.14 -15.29
C HIS A 19 -0.15 9.81 -13.92
N GLY A 20 1.03 10.38 -13.64
CA GLY A 20 1.37 10.93 -12.33
C GLY A 20 2.32 10.03 -11.53
N PRO A 21 2.73 10.50 -10.34
CA PRO A 21 3.64 9.78 -9.46
C PRO A 21 2.95 8.55 -8.85
N TYR A 22 3.63 7.41 -8.87
CA TYR A 22 3.09 6.17 -8.30
C TYR A 22 4.18 5.34 -7.65
N ALA A 23 3.77 4.48 -6.73
CA ALA A 23 4.65 3.54 -6.04
C ALA A 23 4.18 2.10 -6.26
N VAL A 24 5.12 1.17 -6.13
CA VAL A 24 4.86 -0.27 -6.11
C VAL A 24 5.29 -0.81 -4.77
N ALA A 25 4.38 -1.49 -4.09
CA ALA A 25 4.64 -2.20 -2.86
C ALA A 25 4.42 -3.70 -3.05
N SER A 26 5.09 -4.51 -2.24
CA SER A 26 4.98 -5.96 -2.27
C SER A 26 4.65 -6.53 -0.89
N SER A 27 3.95 -7.66 -0.88
CA SER A 27 3.81 -8.52 0.30
C SER A 27 3.86 -9.98 -0.13
N LYS A 28 4.18 -10.87 0.81
CA LYS A 28 4.25 -12.31 0.54
C LYS A 28 2.89 -12.89 0.14
N ASP A 29 1.81 -12.37 0.72
CA ASP A 29 0.47 -12.95 0.55
C ASP A 29 -0.22 -12.48 -0.73
N LEU A 30 -0.06 -11.20 -1.09
CA LEU A 30 -0.81 -10.58 -2.20
C LEU A 30 0.06 -10.35 -3.45
N GLY A 31 1.38 -10.40 -3.29
CA GLY A 31 2.35 -10.04 -4.33
C GLY A 31 2.47 -8.53 -4.53
N CYS A 32 2.71 -8.10 -5.77
CA CYS A 32 2.94 -6.69 -6.08
C CYS A 32 1.64 -5.92 -6.30
N VAL A 33 1.53 -4.77 -5.63
CA VAL A 33 0.43 -3.82 -5.73
C VAL A 33 0.95 -2.44 -6.11
N THR A 34 0.28 -1.80 -7.05
CA THR A 34 0.59 -0.41 -7.47
C THR A 34 -0.40 0.57 -6.88
N PHE A 35 0.04 1.73 -6.42
CA PHE A 35 -0.83 2.79 -5.92
C PHE A 35 -0.34 4.17 -6.35
N SER A 36 -1.27 5.11 -6.56
CA SER A 36 -0.92 6.49 -6.89
C SER A 36 -0.42 7.21 -5.64
N LEU A 37 0.52 8.14 -5.82
CA LEU A 37 0.96 9.07 -4.77
C LEU A 37 0.12 10.35 -4.73
N ASP A 38 -0.89 10.45 -5.59
CA ASP A 38 -1.88 11.53 -5.52
C ASP A 38 -2.73 11.42 -4.25
N ARG A 39 -3.18 12.58 -3.74
CA ARG A 39 -3.96 12.70 -2.48
C ARG A 39 -5.28 11.94 -2.46
N GLU A 40 -5.82 11.56 -3.63
CA GLU A 40 -7.02 10.72 -3.72
C GLU A 40 -6.77 9.27 -3.27
N VAL A 41 -5.52 8.80 -3.39
CA VAL A 41 -5.12 7.43 -3.04
C VAL A 41 -4.18 7.44 -1.84
N TRP A 42 -3.17 8.30 -1.83
CA TRP A 42 -2.19 8.41 -0.78
C TRP A 42 -2.61 9.46 0.26
N GLN A 43 -2.81 9.03 1.49
CA GLN A 43 -3.43 9.85 2.55
C GLN A 43 -2.42 10.69 3.34
N GLU A 44 -1.13 10.50 3.10
CA GLU A 44 -0.07 11.18 3.84
C GLU A 44 0.45 12.38 3.03
N SER A 45 1.00 13.36 3.74
CA SER A 45 1.52 14.58 3.09
C SER A 45 2.85 14.32 2.37
N ASP A 46 3.65 13.41 2.92
CA ASP A 46 4.97 13.06 2.41
C ASP A 46 4.90 11.79 1.55
N HIS A 47 5.74 11.72 0.52
CA HIS A 47 5.88 10.50 -0.26
C HIS A 47 6.59 9.42 0.57
N PRO A 48 6.23 8.14 0.40
CA PRO A 48 7.00 7.06 0.99
C PRO A 48 8.38 6.96 0.34
N GLU A 49 9.22 6.06 0.85
CA GLU A 49 10.52 5.70 0.27
C GLU A 49 10.63 4.19 0.10
N PRO A 50 11.48 3.69 -0.82
CA PRO A 50 11.78 2.26 -0.90
C PRO A 50 12.24 1.69 0.44
N GLY A 51 11.73 0.52 0.82
CA GLY A 51 11.96 -0.12 2.11
C GLY A 51 10.99 0.27 3.21
N MET A 52 10.18 1.33 3.04
CA MET A 52 9.18 1.72 4.04
C MET A 52 7.97 0.79 4.04
N PHE A 53 7.39 0.61 5.23
CA PHE A 53 6.14 -0.14 5.40
C PHE A 53 4.92 0.76 5.24
N VAL A 54 3.96 0.28 4.47
CA VAL A 54 2.72 0.99 4.16
C VAL A 54 1.51 0.07 4.33
N VAL A 55 0.37 0.68 4.61
CA VAL A 55 -0.92 -0.01 4.68
C VAL A 55 -1.70 0.36 3.43
N LEU A 56 -2.01 -0.64 2.61
CA LEU A 56 -2.83 -0.49 1.41
C LEU A 56 -4.20 -1.12 1.61
N SER A 57 -5.25 -0.45 1.16
CA SER A 57 -6.62 -0.96 1.23
C SER A 57 -7.39 -0.66 -0.05
N GLN A 58 -8.62 -1.18 -0.13
CA GLN A 58 -9.47 -1.06 -1.32
C GLN A 58 -8.77 -1.60 -2.59
N ILE A 59 -8.16 -2.77 -2.45
CA ILE A 59 -7.41 -3.43 -3.52
C ILE A 59 -8.37 -3.86 -4.64
N ARG A 60 -8.03 -3.52 -5.89
CA ARG A 60 -8.78 -3.90 -7.09
C ARG A 60 -7.87 -4.54 -8.13
N LYS A 61 -8.34 -5.60 -8.78
CA LYS A 61 -7.64 -6.21 -9.91
C LYS A 61 -7.90 -5.40 -11.17
N LYS A 62 -6.84 -4.97 -11.86
CA LYS A 62 -6.89 -4.46 -13.24
C LYS A 62 -6.11 -5.40 -14.16
N ARG A 63 -6.27 -5.21 -15.48
CA ARG A 63 -5.54 -6.00 -16.51
C ARG A 63 -4.02 -6.03 -16.28
N ALA A 64 -3.45 -4.91 -15.82
CA ALA A 64 -2.01 -4.77 -15.59
C ALA A 64 -1.53 -5.23 -14.19
N GLY A 65 -2.43 -5.70 -13.31
CA GLY A 65 -2.07 -6.11 -11.95
C GLY A 65 -3.00 -5.55 -10.88
N TRP A 66 -2.59 -5.72 -9.62
CA TRP A 66 -3.34 -5.21 -8.46
C TRP A 66 -3.08 -3.72 -8.26
N ARG A 67 -4.14 -2.98 -7.91
CA ARG A 67 -4.03 -1.57 -7.52
C ARG A 67 -4.74 -1.28 -6.22
N ALA A 68 -4.10 -0.52 -5.34
CA ALA A 68 -4.77 0.04 -4.18
C ALA A 68 -5.46 1.36 -4.54
N GLN A 69 -6.58 1.64 -3.88
CA GLN A 69 -7.28 2.93 -4.00
C GLN A 69 -7.18 3.75 -2.71
N SER A 70 -6.43 3.25 -1.73
CA SER A 70 -6.14 3.93 -0.49
C SER A 70 -4.80 3.41 0.04
N GLY A 71 -3.93 4.31 0.49
CA GLY A 71 -2.63 4.00 1.05
C GLY A 71 -2.22 5.02 2.11
N ARG A 72 -1.52 4.56 3.13
CA ARG A 72 -0.94 5.39 4.20
C ARG A 72 0.29 4.73 4.80
N PHE A 73 1.02 5.44 5.65
CA PHE A 73 2.11 4.83 6.41
C PHE A 73 1.59 3.79 7.41
N LEU A 74 2.38 2.74 7.62
CA LEU A 74 2.18 1.82 8.73
C LEU A 74 2.43 2.57 10.04
N LYS A 75 1.48 2.51 10.96
CA LYS A 75 1.58 3.11 12.29
C LYS A 75 1.79 2.00 13.32
N PRO A 76 2.40 2.29 14.49
CA PRO A 76 2.60 1.28 15.54
C PRO A 76 1.31 0.58 15.98
N SER A 77 0.17 1.26 15.93
CA SER A 77 -1.14 0.68 16.25
C SER A 77 -1.59 -0.41 15.26
N ASP A 78 -1.06 -0.39 14.03
CA ASP A 78 -1.36 -1.41 13.01
C ASP A 78 -0.57 -2.71 13.28
N GLU A 79 0.64 -2.61 13.81
CA GLU A 79 1.46 -3.79 14.16
C GLU A 79 0.82 -4.63 15.27
N GLN A 80 0.12 -3.98 16.20
CA GLN A 80 -0.59 -4.67 17.30
C GLN A 80 -1.75 -5.56 16.79
N GLN A 81 -2.29 -5.29 15.60
CA GLN A 81 -3.37 -6.07 15.02
C GLN A 81 -2.88 -7.38 14.39
N GLN A 82 -1.66 -7.40 13.81
CA GLN A 82 -1.08 -8.62 13.23
C GLN A 82 -0.67 -9.66 14.29
N ALA A 83 -0.15 -9.21 15.44
CA ALA A 83 0.28 -10.11 16.52
C ALA A 83 -0.87 -10.90 17.18
N THR A 84 -2.12 -10.48 16.97
CA THR A 84 -3.30 -11.13 17.53
C THR A 84 -3.85 -12.23 16.61
N GLU A 85 -3.65 -12.14 15.30
CA GLU A 85 -4.14 -13.15 14.33
C GLU A 85 -3.18 -14.35 14.15
N GLU A 86 -1.87 -14.20 14.39
CA GLU A 86 -0.91 -15.32 14.34
C GLU A 86 -0.94 -16.23 15.58
N ARG A 87 -1.72 -15.89 16.62
CA ARG A 87 -1.78 -16.61 17.90
C ARG A 87 -3.14 -17.26 18.19
N ALA A 88 -4.08 -17.27 17.25
CA ALA A 88 -5.43 -17.85 17.39
C ALA A 88 -5.57 -19.20 16.67
#